data_AF-A0A7S0L4U0-F1
#
_entry.id   AF-A0A7S0L4U0-F1
#
_cell.length_a   1.000
_cell.length_b   1.000
_cell.length_c   1.000
_cell.angle_alpha   90.00
_cell.angle_beta   90.00
_cell.angle_gamma   90.00
#
_symmetry.space_group_name_H-M   'P 1'
#
loop_
_entity.id
_entity.type
_entity.pdbx_description
1 polymer ?
#
loop_
_entity_poly.entity_id
_entity_poly.type
_entity_poly.pdbx_seq_one_letter_code
_entity_poly.pdbx_strand_id
1 'polypeptide(L)'
;DRLSPPRAAAAASGALSRSVSGVASTLAPALTSLAGGGSQQAAGLQGPLGIAATAGTIAQTNPSQLADFAALLSVNLAVFNALPIPGLDGFQLLLLAVEAVRGKKLPQTLTGAVNAVAVLLLLYVFGTVLLNDVSASSLLPGALLGSAGGQATKRFLGQCFVSLLIGILLSEVVYAYRNREG
;
A
#
# COMPACT_ATOMS: atom_id res chain seq x y z
N ASP A 1 -12.77 48.22 -9.85
CA ASP A 1 -13.12 47.12 -8.93
C ASP A 1 -11.94 46.24 -8.53
N ARG A 2 -11.02 46.76 -7.71
CA ARG A 2 -10.10 45.91 -6.94
C ARG A 2 -10.72 45.72 -5.56
N LEU A 3 -11.03 44.48 -5.18
CA LEU A 3 -11.48 44.17 -3.83
C LEU A 3 -10.44 44.71 -2.83
N SER A 4 -10.89 45.55 -1.90
CA SER A 4 -10.06 46.05 -0.82
C SER A 4 -9.62 44.89 0.09
N PRO A 5 -8.36 44.92 0.60
CA PRO A 5 -7.77 43.82 1.37
C PRO A 5 -8.64 43.20 2.49
N PRO A 6 -9.44 43.95 3.26
CA PRO A 6 -10.29 43.35 4.31
C PRO A 6 -11.43 42.45 3.79
N ARG A 7 -11.94 42.67 2.56
CA ARG A 7 -13.02 41.85 1.99
C ARG A 7 -12.52 40.52 1.42
N ALA A 8 -11.30 40.50 0.89
CA ALA A 8 -10.65 39.28 0.42
C ALA A 8 -10.31 38.33 1.59
N ALA A 9 -9.83 38.87 2.72
CA ALA A 9 -9.55 38.09 3.93
C ALA A 9 -10.83 37.52 4.57
N ALA A 10 -11.93 38.28 4.58
CA ALA A 10 -13.24 37.81 5.05
C ALA A 10 -13.84 36.72 4.12
N ALA A 11 -13.66 36.86 2.81
CA ALA A 11 -14.08 35.83 1.84
C ALA A 11 -13.24 34.55 1.94
N ALA A 12 -11.92 34.68 2.17
CA ALA A 12 -11.02 33.55 2.34
C ALA A 12 -11.29 32.77 3.64
N SER A 13 -11.55 33.45 4.75
CA SER A 13 -11.96 32.81 6.01
C SER A 13 -13.36 32.18 5.93
N GLY A 14 -14.27 32.79 5.16
CA GLY A 14 -15.58 32.21 4.83
C GLY A 14 -15.50 30.96 3.94
N ALA A 15 -14.57 30.93 2.98
CA ALA A 15 -14.32 29.76 2.14
C ALA A 15 -13.62 28.64 2.93
N LEU A 16 -12.65 28.99 3.79
CA LEU A 16 -11.94 28.05 4.64
C LEU A 16 -12.87 27.40 5.67
N SER A 17 -13.74 28.18 6.32
CA SER A 17 -14.73 27.63 7.26
C SER A 17 -15.73 26.69 6.59
N ARG A 18 -16.14 26.98 5.34
CA ARG A 18 -16.98 26.06 4.55
C ARG A 18 -16.27 24.79 4.13
N SER A 19 -14.98 24.89 3.77
CA SER A 19 -14.16 23.71 3.46
C SER A 19 -13.92 22.86 4.70
N VAL A 20 -13.64 23.47 5.85
CA VAL A 20 -13.46 22.76 7.13
C VAL A 20 -14.77 22.10 7.58
N SER A 21 -15.92 22.78 7.47
CA SER A 21 -17.22 22.17 7.79
C SER A 21 -17.64 21.09 6.79
N GLY A 22 -17.27 21.23 5.51
CA GLY A 22 -17.51 20.23 4.46
C GLY A 22 -16.67 18.98 4.68
N VAL A 23 -15.40 19.15 5.03
CA VAL A 23 -14.48 18.06 5.39
C VAL A 23 -14.91 17.41 6.70
N ALA A 24 -15.35 18.17 7.71
CA ALA A 24 -15.83 17.62 8.97
C ALA A 24 -17.12 16.79 8.82
N SER A 25 -18.04 17.23 7.95
CA SER A 25 -19.29 16.50 7.70
C SER A 25 -19.11 15.23 6.87
N THR A 26 -18.03 15.12 6.07
CA THR A 26 -17.68 13.89 5.34
C THR A 26 -16.77 12.95 6.14
N LEU A 27 -15.92 13.47 7.03
CA LEU A 27 -15.06 12.67 7.90
C LEU A 27 -15.79 12.10 9.12
N ALA A 28 -16.76 12.81 9.70
CA ALA A 28 -17.47 12.34 10.89
C ALA A 28 -18.16 10.96 10.68
N PRO A 29 -18.86 10.70 9.55
CA PRO A 29 -19.41 9.38 9.27
C PRO A 29 -18.33 8.32 9.00
N ALA A 30 -17.23 8.70 8.33
CA ALA A 30 -16.13 7.80 8.01
C ALA A 30 -15.39 7.31 9.28
N LEU A 31 -15.13 8.22 10.23
CA LEU A 31 -14.51 7.91 11.51
C LEU A 31 -15.46 7.12 12.42
N THR A 32 -16.76 7.44 12.40
CA THR A 32 -17.78 6.68 13.14
C THR A 32 -17.92 5.26 12.60
N SER A 33 -17.77 5.06 11.29
CA SER A 33 -17.76 3.74 10.65
C SER A 33 -16.54 2.90 11.04
N LEU A 34 -15.40 3.55 11.31
CA LEU A 34 -14.18 2.91 11.82
C LEU A 34 -14.29 2.53 13.30
N ALA A 35 -14.94 3.36 14.12
CA ALA A 35 -15.08 3.15 15.56
C ALA A 35 -16.24 2.19 15.92
N GLY A 36 -17.26 2.12 15.08
CA GLY A 36 -18.50 1.36 15.30
C GLY A 36 -18.62 0.11 14.44
N GLY A 37 -17.56 -0.67 14.24
CA GLY A 37 -17.63 -2.06 13.76
C GLY A 37 -18.58 -2.36 12.57
N GLY A 38 -18.74 -1.42 11.64
CA GLY A 38 -19.82 -1.43 10.66
C GLY A 38 -19.39 -1.89 9.28
N SER A 39 -19.45 -3.21 9.06
CA SER A 39 -19.95 -3.88 7.84
C SER A 39 -20.00 -3.07 6.53
N GLN A 40 -18.86 -2.58 6.04
CA GLN A 40 -18.71 -2.46 4.59
C GLN A 40 -18.34 -3.85 4.11
N GLN A 41 -19.13 -4.37 3.19
CA GLN A 41 -18.93 -5.70 2.61
C GLN A 41 -17.44 -5.94 2.44
N ALA A 42 -16.99 -7.14 2.86
CA ALA A 42 -15.93 -7.81 2.17
C ALA A 42 -16.39 -8.05 0.72
N ALA A 43 -16.61 -6.98 -0.05
CA ALA A 43 -16.71 -6.98 -1.49
C ALA A 43 -15.35 -7.51 -1.90
N GLY A 44 -15.37 -8.78 -2.32
CA GLY A 44 -14.21 -9.66 -2.32
C GLY A 44 -12.96 -8.91 -2.69
N LEU A 45 -11.97 -8.90 -1.78
CA LEU A 45 -10.69 -8.22 -1.88
C LEU A 45 -10.25 -8.17 -3.36
N GLN A 46 -10.56 -7.06 -4.04
CA GLN A 46 -10.15 -6.88 -5.42
C GLN A 46 -8.64 -6.76 -5.38
N GLY A 47 -7.96 -7.70 -6.04
CA GLY A 47 -6.52 -7.69 -6.15
C GLY A 47 -6.03 -6.42 -6.86
N PRO A 48 -4.72 -6.15 -6.86
CA PRO A 48 -4.13 -4.99 -7.52
C PRO A 48 -4.52 -4.84 -9.00
N LEU A 49 -4.69 -5.94 -9.75
CA LEU A 49 -5.21 -5.90 -11.12
C LEU A 49 -6.71 -5.57 -11.17
N GLY A 50 -7.50 -6.03 -10.21
CA GLY A 50 -8.91 -5.64 -10.08
C GLY A 50 -9.08 -4.13 -9.85
N ILE A 51 -8.24 -3.55 -8.99
CA ILE A 51 -8.18 -2.10 -8.76
C ILE A 51 -7.76 -1.37 -10.05
N ALA A 52 -6.75 -1.88 -10.76
CA ALA A 52 -6.29 -1.30 -12.02
C ALA A 52 -7.37 -1.37 -13.13
N ALA A 53 -8.10 -2.48 -13.23
CA ALA A 53 -9.20 -2.65 -14.18
C ALA A 53 -10.37 -1.70 -13.88
N THR A 54 -10.69 -1.51 -12.60
CA THR A 54 -11.69 -0.53 -12.15
C THR A 54 -11.26 0.89 -12.51
N ALA A 55 -9.99 1.25 -12.26
CA ALA A 55 -9.43 2.54 -12.67
C ALA A 55 -9.54 2.77 -14.18
N GLY A 56 -9.22 1.76 -14.99
CA GLY A 56 -9.34 1.81 -16.45
C GLY A 56 -10.78 2.00 -16.93
N THR A 57 -11.75 1.37 -16.25
CA THR A 57 -13.18 1.54 -16.55
C THR A 57 -13.67 2.94 -16.21
N ILE A 58 -13.26 3.48 -15.05
CA ILE A 58 -13.59 4.86 -14.64
C ILE A 58 -12.97 5.86 -15.62
N ALA A 59 -11.72 5.65 -16.03
CA ALA A 59 -11.05 6.53 -17.00
C ALA A 59 -11.79 6.62 -18.35
N GLN A 60 -12.39 5.51 -18.81
CA GLN A 60 -13.14 5.45 -20.07
C GLN A 60 -14.58 5.97 -19.94
N THR A 61 -15.23 5.74 -18.80
CA THR A 61 -16.66 6.06 -18.63
C THR A 61 -16.90 7.44 -18.02
N ASN A 62 -16.09 7.85 -17.03
CA ASN A 62 -16.25 9.07 -16.25
C ASN A 62 -14.88 9.63 -15.81
N PRO A 63 -14.11 10.27 -16.73
CA PRO A 63 -12.77 10.75 -16.42
C PRO A 63 -12.73 11.82 -15.31
N SER A 64 -13.84 12.54 -15.08
CA SER A 64 -13.97 13.47 -13.96
C SER A 64 -13.95 12.78 -12.59
N GLN A 65 -14.48 11.55 -12.49
CA GLN A 65 -14.48 10.76 -11.25
C GLN A 65 -13.17 10.01 -11.02
N LEU A 66 -12.28 9.95 -12.03
CA LEU A 66 -10.97 9.31 -11.89
C LEU A 66 -10.11 10.02 -10.84
N ALA A 67 -10.21 11.35 -10.76
CA ALA A 67 -9.50 12.15 -9.76
C ALA A 67 -9.97 11.82 -8.34
N ASP A 68 -11.28 11.67 -8.13
CA ASP A 68 -11.85 11.29 -6.83
C ASP A 68 -11.46 9.87 -6.43
N PHE A 69 -11.48 8.93 -7.38
CA PHE A 69 -11.02 7.56 -7.17
C PHE A 69 -9.53 7.49 -6.81
N ALA A 70 -8.69 8.24 -7.54
CA ALA A 70 -7.27 8.35 -7.25
C ALA A 70 -7.00 9.03 -5.90
N ALA A 71 -7.78 10.06 -5.55
CA ALA A 71 -7.69 10.72 -4.26
C ALA A 71 -8.03 9.75 -3.11
N LEU A 72 -9.06 8.93 -3.26
CA LEU A 72 -9.41 7.90 -2.28
C LEU A 72 -8.30 6.85 -2.12
N LEU A 73 -7.73 6.36 -3.23
CA LEU A 73 -6.59 5.44 -3.18
C LEU A 73 -5.35 6.08 -2.52
N SER A 74 -5.08 7.35 -2.83
CA SER A 74 -3.95 8.09 -2.27
C SER A 74 -4.07 8.27 -0.75
N VAL A 75 -5.25 8.60 -0.24
CA VAL A 75 -5.49 8.69 1.21
C VAL A 75 -5.28 7.33 1.87
N ASN A 76 -5.78 6.25 1.27
CA ASN A 76 -5.57 4.90 1.81
C ASN A 76 -4.08 4.55 1.85
N LEU A 77 -3.33 4.83 0.78
CA LEU A 77 -1.88 4.61 0.75
C LEU A 77 -1.14 5.47 1.78
N ALA A 78 -1.56 6.71 2.00
CA ALA A 78 -0.98 7.56 3.04
C ALA A 78 -1.17 6.97 4.44
N VAL A 79 -2.37 6.43 4.73
CA VAL A 79 -2.66 5.73 5.98
C VAL A 79 -1.84 4.44 6.10
N PHE A 80 -1.77 3.62 5.05
CA PHE A 80 -0.97 2.39 5.05
C PHE A 80 0.53 2.67 5.22
N ASN A 81 1.06 3.72 4.59
CA ASN A 81 2.46 4.13 4.72
C ASN A 81 2.80 4.61 6.13
N ALA A 82 1.82 5.12 6.89
CA ALA A 82 2.00 5.53 8.28
C ALA A 82 2.00 4.36 9.27
N LEU A 83 1.54 3.17 8.86
CA LEU A 83 1.53 2.00 9.74
C LEU A 83 2.96 1.51 10.03
N PRO A 84 3.21 0.92 11.21
CA PRO A 84 4.50 0.32 11.58
C PRO A 84 4.73 -1.02 10.87
N ILE A 85 4.45 -1.10 9.57
CA ILE A 85 4.63 -2.30 8.76
C ILE A 85 6.05 -2.28 8.19
N PRO A 86 6.85 -3.34 8.40
CA PRO A 86 8.21 -3.41 7.90
C PRO A 86 8.26 -3.12 6.37
N GLY A 87 9.17 -2.23 5.95
CA GLY A 87 9.39 -1.87 4.55
C GLY A 87 8.61 -0.63 4.08
N LEU A 88 7.78 -0.04 4.95
CA LEU A 88 7.08 1.23 4.72
C LEU A 88 7.70 2.36 5.54
N ASP A 89 7.42 3.62 5.15
CA ASP A 89 7.97 4.83 5.77
C ASP A 89 7.66 4.89 7.29
N GLY A 90 6.47 4.46 7.70
CA GLY A 90 6.04 4.41 9.11
C GLY A 90 6.87 3.48 9.99
N PHE A 91 7.47 2.43 9.42
CA PHE A 91 8.39 1.56 10.15
C PHE A 91 9.74 2.24 10.45
N GLN A 92 10.25 3.05 9.52
CA GLN A 92 11.46 3.82 9.78
C GLN A 92 11.23 4.87 10.88
N LEU A 93 10.05 5.51 10.86
CA LEU A 93 9.63 6.41 11.92
C LEU A 93 9.53 5.71 13.28
N LEU A 94 9.03 4.46 13.32
CA LEU A 94 9.00 3.64 14.54
C LEU A 94 10.41 3.36 15.06
N LEU A 95 11.34 2.96 14.19
CA LEU A 95 12.73 2.70 14.60
C LEU A 95 13.41 3.95 15.15
N LEU A 96 13.16 5.11 14.53
CA LEU A 96 13.65 6.39 15.00
C LEU A 96 13.05 6.77 16.35
N ALA A 97 11.75 6.52 16.56
CA ALA A 97 11.10 6.72 17.85
C ALA A 97 11.70 5.82 18.94
N VAL A 98 11.97 4.55 18.63
CA VAL A 98 12.66 3.62 19.54
C VAL A 98 14.08 4.10 19.85
N GLU A 99 14.81 4.61 18.86
CA GLU A 99 16.15 5.19 19.05
C GLU A 99 16.10 6.43 19.95
N ALA A 100 15.12 7.31 19.76
CA ALA A 100 14.90 8.50 20.58
C ALA A 100 14.60 8.13 22.05
N VAL A 101 13.76 7.12 22.29
CA VAL A 101 13.44 6.64 23.65
C VAL A 101 14.65 5.96 24.30
N ARG A 102 15.41 5.16 23.54
CA ARG A 102 16.54 4.39 24.06
C ARG A 102 17.82 5.22 24.20
N GLY A 103 17.87 6.40 23.60
CA GLY A 103 19.00 7.34 23.64
C GLY A 103 20.30 6.79 23.01
N LYS A 104 20.23 5.64 22.32
CA LYS A 104 21.38 4.93 21.76
C LYS A 104 21.05 4.48 20.35
N LYS A 105 21.90 4.91 19.40
CA LYS A 105 21.77 4.57 17.99
C LYS A 105 21.62 3.07 17.78
N LEU A 106 20.65 2.67 16.96
CA LEU A 106 20.57 1.28 16.51
C LEU A 106 21.78 0.98 15.63
N PRO A 107 22.46 -0.16 15.81
CA PRO A 107 23.58 -0.51 14.94
C PRO A 107 23.09 -0.62 13.50
N GLN A 108 23.74 0.11 12.59
CA GLN A 108 23.35 0.22 11.18
C GLN A 108 23.21 -1.14 10.48
N THR A 109 23.98 -2.13 10.93
CA THR A 109 23.91 -3.52 10.46
C THR A 109 22.60 -4.22 10.84
N LEU A 110 22.05 -3.97 12.03
CA LEU A 110 20.75 -4.50 12.45
C LEU A 110 19.61 -3.79 11.73
N THR A 111 19.66 -2.46 11.63
CA THR A 111 18.64 -1.69 10.90
C THR A 111 18.60 -2.07 9.42
N GLY A 112 19.76 -2.24 8.78
CA GLY A 112 19.86 -2.70 7.39
C GLY A 112 19.32 -4.11 7.19
N ALA A 113 19.69 -5.06 8.05
CA ALA A 113 19.19 -6.44 7.98
C ALA A 113 17.67 -6.52 8.19
N VAL A 114 17.14 -5.80 9.18
CA VAL A 114 15.70 -5.76 9.45
C VAL A 114 14.94 -5.15 8.28
N ASN A 115 15.44 -4.06 7.69
CA ASN A 115 14.81 -3.45 6.52
C ASN A 115 14.90 -4.34 5.26
N ALA A 116 15.99 -5.08 5.06
CA ALA A 116 16.11 -6.02 3.96
C ALA A 116 15.10 -7.18 4.10
N VAL A 117 15.01 -7.78 5.30
CA VAL A 117 14.01 -8.81 5.61
C VAL A 117 12.59 -8.27 5.41
N ALA A 118 12.35 -7.03 5.84
CA ALA A 118 11.07 -6.36 5.69
C ALA A 118 10.63 -6.19 4.22
N VAL A 119 11.53 -5.66 3.38
CA VAL A 119 11.28 -5.50 1.94
C VAL A 119 11.06 -6.86 1.27
N LEU A 120 11.82 -7.89 1.65
CA LEU A 120 11.66 -9.24 1.11
C LEU A 120 10.31 -9.86 1.50
N LEU A 121 9.87 -9.65 2.74
CA LEU A 121 8.55 -10.08 3.19
C LEU A 121 7.43 -9.34 2.43
N LEU A 122 7.58 -8.03 2.22
CA LEU A 122 6.62 -7.26 1.43
C LEU A 122 6.55 -7.76 -0.01
N LEU A 123 7.71 -8.01 -0.63
CA LEU A 123 7.80 -8.52 -1.99
C LEU A 123 7.18 -9.93 -2.10
N TYR A 124 7.36 -10.76 -1.09
CA TYR A 124 6.71 -12.07 -0.97
C TYR A 124 5.18 -11.95 -0.98
N VAL A 125 4.62 -11.12 -0.12
CA VAL A 125 3.17 -10.92 -0.03
C VAL A 125 2.63 -10.31 -1.32
N PHE A 126 3.31 -9.30 -1.87
CA PHE A 126 2.90 -8.67 -3.12
C PHE A 126 2.89 -9.67 -4.28
N GLY A 127 3.98 -10.41 -4.47
CA GLY A 127 4.07 -11.37 -5.57
C GLY A 127 3.06 -12.52 -5.44
N THR A 128 2.80 -13.03 -4.23
CA THR A 128 1.77 -14.07 -4.03
C THR A 128 0.37 -13.56 -4.35
N VAL A 129 0.03 -12.33 -3.95
CA VAL A 129 -1.25 -11.69 -4.30
C VAL A 129 -1.36 -11.46 -5.81
N LEU A 130 -0.32 -10.95 -6.46
CA LEU A 130 -0.32 -10.74 -7.92
C LEU A 130 -0.44 -12.06 -8.68
N LEU A 131 0.28 -13.11 -8.27
CA LEU A 131 0.18 -14.43 -8.90
C LEU A 131 -1.23 -15.00 -8.78
N ASN A 132 -1.89 -14.79 -7.64
CA ASN A 132 -3.28 -15.19 -7.44
C ASN A 132 -4.23 -14.42 -8.38
N ASP A 133 -4.02 -13.11 -8.50
CA ASP A 133 -4.84 -12.19 -9.29
C ASP A 133 -4.69 -12.42 -10.80
N VAL A 134 -3.45 -12.55 -11.30
CA VAL A 134 -3.16 -12.90 -12.71
C VAL A 134 -3.82 -14.22 -13.10
N SER A 135 -3.77 -15.21 -12.20
CA SER A 135 -4.34 -16.52 -12.46
C SER A 135 -5.87 -16.58 -12.31
N ALA A 136 -6.49 -15.52 -11.81
CA ALA A 136 -7.93 -15.34 -11.75
C ALA A 136 -8.44 -14.48 -12.92
N SER A 137 -7.62 -13.53 -13.38
CA SER A 137 -7.90 -12.71 -14.55
C SER A 137 -7.79 -13.52 -15.85
N SER A 138 -8.78 -13.39 -16.73
CA SER A 138 -8.87 -14.03 -18.06
C SER A 138 -7.78 -13.62 -19.07
N LEU A 139 -6.71 -12.97 -18.60
CA LEU A 139 -5.57 -12.49 -19.39
C LEU A 139 -4.64 -13.61 -19.86
N LEU A 140 -4.68 -14.79 -19.21
CA LEU A 140 -3.96 -15.98 -19.65
C LEU A 140 -4.87 -16.86 -20.53
N PRO A 141 -4.49 -17.17 -21.79
CA PRO A 141 -5.24 -18.12 -22.61
C PRO A 141 -5.36 -19.47 -21.89
N GLY A 142 -6.58 -20.00 -21.79
CA GLY A 142 -6.85 -21.32 -21.19
C GLY A 142 -6.09 -22.48 -21.85
N ALA A 143 -5.47 -22.25 -23.01
CA ALA A 143 -4.55 -23.17 -23.68
C ALA A 143 -3.25 -23.44 -22.91
N LEU A 144 -2.79 -22.53 -22.04
CA LEU A 144 -1.62 -22.75 -21.16
C LEU A 144 -2.01 -23.27 -19.77
N LEU A 145 -3.29 -23.14 -19.40
CA LEU A 145 -3.86 -23.53 -18.12
C LEU A 145 -5.06 -24.45 -18.34
N GLY A 146 -4.85 -25.56 -19.06
CA GLY A 146 -5.89 -26.58 -19.26
C GLY A 146 -6.49 -27.05 -17.92
N SER A 147 -7.75 -27.51 -17.94
CA SER A 147 -8.65 -27.70 -16.79
C SER A 147 -8.18 -28.65 -15.67
N ALA A 148 -7.03 -29.32 -15.81
CA ALA A 148 -6.37 -30.08 -14.75
C ALA A 148 -4.97 -29.53 -14.35
N GLY A 149 -4.38 -28.64 -15.15
CA GLY A 149 -3.05 -28.05 -14.95
C GLY A 149 -3.06 -26.71 -14.21
N GLY A 150 -4.21 -26.04 -14.09
CA GLY A 150 -4.30 -24.70 -13.49
C GLY A 150 -3.81 -24.61 -12.06
N GLN A 151 -4.13 -25.59 -11.22
CA GLN A 151 -3.73 -25.59 -9.82
C GLN A 151 -2.27 -26.03 -9.62
N ALA A 152 -1.79 -26.93 -10.48
CA ALA A 152 -0.39 -27.36 -10.51
C ALA A 152 0.53 -26.22 -10.97
N THR A 153 0.16 -25.49 -12.02
CA THR A 153 0.91 -24.32 -12.52
C THR A 153 0.92 -23.18 -11.50
N LYS A 154 -0.20 -22.90 -10.83
CA LYS A 154 -0.24 -21.92 -9.71
C LYS A 154 0.71 -22.31 -8.58
N ARG A 155 0.73 -23.59 -8.21
CA ARG A 155 1.65 -24.13 -7.21
C ARG A 155 3.11 -24.03 -7.66
N PHE A 156 3.39 -24.35 -8.92
CA PHE A 156 4.73 -24.30 -9.50
C PHE A 156 5.27 -22.86 -9.58
N LEU A 157 4.50 -21.92 -10.13
CA LEU A 157 4.89 -20.50 -10.17
C LEU A 157 5.07 -19.92 -8.76
N GLY A 158 4.14 -20.25 -7.86
CA GLY A 158 4.26 -19.86 -6.45
C GLY A 158 5.53 -20.40 -5.82
N GLN A 159 5.83 -21.68 -6.03
CA GLN A 159 7.02 -22.34 -5.48
C GLN A 159 8.33 -21.78 -6.07
N CYS A 160 8.40 -21.54 -7.39
CA CYS A 160 9.55 -20.88 -8.02
C CYS A 160 9.77 -19.47 -7.47
N PHE A 161 8.70 -18.70 -7.26
CA PHE A 161 8.76 -17.37 -6.68
C PHE A 161 9.25 -17.40 -5.21
N VAL A 162 8.73 -18.33 -4.40
CA VAL A 162 9.21 -18.55 -3.03
C VAL A 162 10.68 -18.95 -3.02
N SER A 163 11.11 -19.87 -3.88
CA SER A 163 12.50 -20.31 -3.97
C SER A 163 13.44 -19.18 -4.42
N LEU A 164 13.00 -18.32 -5.35
CA LEU A 164 13.75 -17.14 -5.77
C LEU A 164 13.94 -16.18 -4.59
N LEU A 165 12.87 -15.88 -3.84
CA LEU A 165 12.93 -14.99 -2.68
C LEU A 165 13.80 -15.53 -1.55
N ILE A 166 13.71 -16.83 -1.27
CA ILE A 166 14.60 -17.49 -0.30
C ILE A 166 16.06 -17.41 -0.79
N GLY A 167 16.32 -17.59 -2.09
CA GLY A 167 17.65 -17.43 -2.68
C GLY A 167 18.20 -16.00 -2.52
N ILE A 168 17.38 -14.98 -2.77
CA ILE A 168 17.75 -13.57 -2.57
C ILE A 168 18.00 -13.30 -1.08
N LEU A 169 17.11 -13.74 -0.19
CA LEU A 169 17.26 -13.59 1.25
C LEU A 169 18.56 -14.23 1.76
N LEU A 170 18.85 -15.46 1.34
CA LEU A 170 20.08 -16.16 1.70
C LEU A 170 21.32 -15.44 1.14
N SER A 171 21.28 -14.95 -0.10
CA SER A 171 22.38 -14.16 -0.67
C SER A 171 22.63 -12.89 0.14
N GLU A 172 21.58 -12.15 0.50
CA GLU A 172 21.69 -10.88 1.24
C GLU A 172 22.18 -11.11 2.67
N VAL A 173 21.65 -12.13 3.35
CA VAL A 173 22.03 -12.50 4.72
C VAL A 173 23.45 -13.06 4.74
N VAL A 174 23.82 -13.95 3.81
CA VAL A 174 25.18 -14.50 3.70
C VAL A 174 26.18 -13.41 3.32
N TYR A 175 25.81 -12.47 2.45
CA TYR A 175 26.64 -11.30 2.12
C TYR A 175 26.85 -10.41 3.35
N ALA A 176 25.79 -10.09 4.08
CA ALA A 176 25.86 -9.31 5.31
C ALA A 176 26.66 -10.02 6.42
N TYR A 177 26.58 -11.35 6.50
CA TYR A 177 27.34 -12.15 7.46
C TYR A 177 28.82 -12.22 7.09
N ARG A 178 29.15 -12.47 5.81
CA ARG A 178 30.53 -12.53 5.31
C ARG A 178 31.25 -11.19 5.45
N ASN A 179 30.55 -10.08 5.21
CA ASN A 179 31.10 -8.73 5.35
C ASN A 179 31.27 -8.28 6.82
N ARG A 180 30.90 -9.12 7.79
CA ARG A 180 31.18 -8.89 9.21
C ARG A 180 32.46 -9.57 9.70
N GLU A 181 33.03 -10.51 8.94
CA GLU A 181 34.25 -11.25 9.32
C GLU A 181 35.52 -10.79 8.58
N GLY A 182 35.44 -9.72 7.77
CA GLY A 182 36.58 -9.05 7.14
C GLY A 182 36.66 -7.59 7.56
#